data_AF-A0A2K9AIZ1-F1
#
_entry.id   AF-A0A2K9AIZ1-F1
#
_cell.length_a   1.000
_cell.length_b   1.000
_cell.length_c   1.000
_cell.angle_alpha   90.00
_cell.angle_beta   90.00
_cell.angle_gamma   90.00
#
_symmetry.space_group_name_H-M   'P 1'
#
loop_
_entity.id
_entity.type
_entity.pdbx_description
1 polymer ?
#
loop_
_entity_poly.entity_id
_entity_poly.type
_entity_poly.pdbx_seq_one_letter_code
_entity_poly.pdbx_strand_id
1 'polypeptide(L)'
;MYEVNQIKDALLPLTIKYDISKIILYGSYAKGKQEPLSDIDLVVDGNIKGIKFFGLLEDANNALVKSVDLIHLSQIVHNSEIYKNVMKGITLYER
;
A
#
# COMPACT_ATOMS: atom_id res chain seq x y z
N MET A 1 9.55 14.19 -2.56
CA MET A 1 9.51 12.71 -2.52
C MET A 1 9.19 12.29 -1.10
N TYR A 2 8.57 11.13 -0.91
CA TYR A 2 8.22 10.63 0.43
C TYR A 2 9.28 9.66 0.92
N GLU A 3 9.62 9.75 2.20
CA GLU A 3 10.31 8.72 2.96
C GLU A 3 9.31 7.67 3.45
N VAL A 4 9.78 6.44 3.69
CA VAL A 4 8.93 5.32 4.14
C VAL A 4 8.11 5.66 5.39
N ASN A 5 8.71 6.37 6.35
CA ASN A 5 8.02 6.80 7.56
C ASN A 5 6.90 7.80 7.27
N GLN A 6 7.10 8.72 6.32
CA GLN A 6 6.05 9.67 5.92
C GLN A 6 4.88 8.96 5.23
N ILE A 7 5.18 7.92 4.43
CA ILE A 7 4.13 7.08 3.82
C ILE A 7 3.34 6.36 4.92
N LYS A 8 4.04 5.78 5.89
CA LYS A 8 3.41 5.13 7.04
C LYS A 8 2.50 6.09 7.81
N ASP A 9 3.02 7.25 8.19
CA ASP A 9 2.28 8.24 8.97
C ASP A 9 1.04 8.76 8.24
N ALA A 10 1.11 8.92 6.92
CA ALA A 10 -0.03 9.31 6.09
C ALA A 10 -1.11 8.21 6.00
N LEU A 11 -0.72 6.93 5.99
CA LEU A 11 -1.65 5.80 5.82
C LEU A 11 -2.22 5.27 7.14
N LEU A 12 -1.53 5.45 8.26
CA LEU A 12 -1.98 4.95 9.57
C LEU A 12 -3.40 5.39 9.94
N PRO A 13 -3.83 6.65 9.73
CA PRO A 13 -5.21 7.07 10.01
C PRO A 13 -6.27 6.29 9.22
N LEU A 14 -5.94 5.80 8.02
CA LEU A 14 -6.87 5.03 7.19
C LEU A 14 -7.21 3.68 7.81
N THR A 15 -6.32 3.11 8.64
CA THR A 15 -6.56 1.86 9.37
C THR A 15 -7.66 1.96 10.42
N ILE A 16 -8.04 3.19 10.80
CA ILE A 16 -9.16 3.46 11.71
C ILE A 16 -10.49 3.50 10.93
N LYS A 17 -10.47 4.04 9.71
CA LYS A 17 -11.65 4.21 8.84
C LYS A 17 -12.03 2.93 8.10
N TYR A 18 -11.04 2.12 7.72
CA TYR A 18 -11.21 0.89 6.96
C TYR A 18 -10.74 -0.30 7.78
N ASP A 19 -11.37 -1.47 7.59
CA ASP A 19 -10.98 -2.71 8.26
C ASP A 19 -9.73 -3.33 7.61
N ILE A 20 -8.62 -2.61 7.73
CA ILE A 20 -7.29 -3.01 7.26
C ILE A 20 -6.64 -3.85 8.35
N SER A 21 -6.14 -5.02 7.96
CA SER A 21 -5.32 -5.88 8.83
C SER A 21 -3.84 -5.77 8.53
N LYS A 22 -3.46 -5.41 7.29
CA LYS A 22 -2.07 -5.30 6.87
C LYS A 22 -1.89 -4.27 5.75
N ILE A 23 -0.79 -3.52 5.80
CA ILE A 23 -0.32 -2.66 4.72
C ILE A 23 1.15 -2.97 4.46
N ILE A 24 1.48 -3.29 3.21
CA ILE A 24 2.84 -3.56 2.75
C ILE A 24 3.18 -2.58 1.65
N LEU A 25 4.25 -1.82 1.85
CA LEU A 25 4.89 -1.04 0.80
C LEU A 25 5.83 -1.94 0.02
N TYR A 26 5.69 -1.99 -1.29
CA TYR A 26 6.60 -2.72 -2.16
C TYR A 26 7.14 -1.82 -3.28
N GLY A 27 7.69 -2.41 -4.33
CA GLY A 27 8.11 -1.65 -5.51
C GLY A 27 9.30 -0.72 -5.27
N SER A 28 9.29 0.44 -5.93
CA SER A 28 10.43 1.35 -6.01
C SER A 28 10.76 2.01 -4.66
N TYR A 29 9.73 2.45 -3.94
CA TYR A 29 9.84 3.08 -2.63
C TYR A 29 10.36 2.13 -1.55
N ALA A 30 9.95 0.86 -1.56
CA ALA A 30 10.49 -0.13 -0.64
C ALA A 30 11.98 -0.45 -0.90
N LYS A 31 12.46 -0.22 -2.12
CA LYS A 31 13.84 -0.51 -2.55
C LYS A 31 14.77 0.72 -2.47
N GLY A 32 14.25 1.90 -2.11
CA GLY A 32 15.01 3.15 -2.14
C GLY A 32 15.42 3.60 -3.54
N LYS A 33 14.67 3.17 -4.58
CA LYS A 33 14.93 3.45 -6.01
C LYS A 33 13.80 4.26 -6.65
N GLN A 34 13.04 5.00 -5.84
CA GLN A 34 11.95 5.83 -6.30
C GLN A 34 12.47 7.07 -7.04
N GLU A 35 11.77 7.44 -8.11
CA GLU A 35 11.99 8.67 -8.87
C GLU A 35 10.89 9.69 -8.54
N PRO A 36 11.04 10.99 -8.91
CA PRO A 36 10.04 12.01 -8.61
C PRO A 36 8.63 11.66 -9.08
N LEU A 37 8.51 10.95 -10.21
CA LEU A 37 7.24 10.54 -10.82
C LEU A 37 6.81 9.09 -10.50
N SER A 38 7.62 8.31 -9.77
CA SER A 38 7.24 6.95 -9.39
C SER A 38 5.96 6.94 -8.58
N ASP A 39 5.06 6.00 -8.81
CA ASP A 39 3.92 5.69 -7.95
C ASP A 39 4.33 5.04 -6.62
N ILE A 40 3.41 5.03 -5.66
CA ILE A 40 3.57 4.34 -4.39
C ILE A 40 2.81 3.01 -4.47
N ASP A 41 3.56 1.92 -4.56
CA ASP A 41 3.05 0.56 -4.69
C ASP A 41 2.66 -0.03 -3.32
N LEU A 42 1.38 -0.27 -3.09
CA LEU A 42 0.85 -0.80 -1.83
C LEU A 42 0.09 -2.12 -2.04
N VAL A 43 0.31 -3.04 -1.12
CA VAL A 43 -0.57 -4.19 -0.90
C VAL A 43 -1.28 -4.04 0.42
N VAL A 44 -2.59 -4.27 0.42
CA VAL A 44 -3.41 -4.26 1.63
C VAL A 44 -4.10 -5.59 1.82
N ASP A 45 -4.31 -5.96 3.07
CA ASP A 45 -5.16 -7.10 3.43
C ASP A 45 -6.18 -6.68 4.50
N GLY A 46 -7.34 -7.32 4.51
CA GLY A 46 -8.43 -7.00 5.43
C GLY A 46 -9.81 -7.26 4.83
N ASN A 47 -10.85 -6.78 5.50
CA ASN A 47 -12.23 -6.93 5.03
C ASN A 47 -12.68 -5.69 4.22
N ILE A 48 -11.99 -5.43 3.11
CA ILE A 48 -12.20 -4.24 2.29
C ILE A 48 -12.42 -4.67 0.84
N LYS A 49 -13.67 -4.55 0.38
CA LYS A 49 -14.09 -5.06 -0.93
C LYS A 49 -15.01 -4.08 -1.63
N GLY A 50 -15.13 -4.25 -2.95
CA GLY A 50 -16.02 -3.44 -3.79
C GLY A 50 -15.77 -1.95 -3.63
N ILE A 51 -16.83 -1.15 -3.48
CA ILE A 51 -16.77 0.32 -3.40
C ILE A 51 -15.86 0.80 -2.26
N LYS A 52 -15.79 0.09 -1.13
CA LYS A 52 -14.91 0.47 -0.01
C LYS A 52 -13.42 0.40 -0.38
N PHE A 53 -13.03 -0.55 -1.24
CA PHE A 53 -11.65 -0.67 -1.72
C PHE A 53 -11.26 0.51 -2.61
N PHE A 54 -12.16 0.92 -3.51
CA PHE A 54 -11.95 2.13 -4.33
C PHE A 54 -11.89 3.40 -3.47
N GLY A 55 -12.73 3.50 -2.44
CA GLY A 55 -12.65 4.61 -1.48
C GLY A 55 -11.33 4.64 -0.72
N LEU A 56 -10.77 3.48 -0.33
CA LEU A 56 -9.45 3.41 0.29
C LEU A 56 -8.35 3.90 -0.68
N LEU A 57 -8.41 3.49 -1.94
CA LEU A 57 -7.47 3.93 -2.97
C LEU A 57 -7.52 5.47 -3.14
N GLU A 58 -8.72 6.05 -3.22
CA GLU A 58 -8.90 7.51 -3.33
C GLU A 58 -8.35 8.25 -2.10
N ASP A 59 -8.69 7.78 -0.90
CA ASP A 59 -8.19 8.35 0.35
C ASP A 59 -6.66 8.27 0.44
N ALA A 60 -6.05 7.16 0.00
CA ALA A 60 -4.60 7.00 -0.02
C ALA A 60 -3.93 7.97 -1.00
N ASN A 61 -4.49 8.14 -2.21
CA ASN A 61 -4.02 9.12 -3.18
C ASN A 61 -4.09 10.55 -2.61
N ASN A 62 -5.18 10.88 -1.91
CA ASN A 62 -5.37 12.18 -1.29
C ASN A 62 -4.42 12.42 -0.11
N ALA A 63 -4.22 11.42 0.75
CA ALA A 63 -3.31 11.52 1.90
C ALA A 63 -1.85 11.71 1.47
N LEU A 64 -1.45 11.08 0.36
CA LEU A 64 -0.08 11.14 -0.16
C LEU A 64 0.10 12.21 -1.25
N VAL A 65 -0.97 12.83 -1.76
CA VAL A 65 -0.92 13.80 -2.87
C VAL A 65 -0.07 13.26 -4.04
N LYS A 66 -0.22 11.96 -4.32
CA LYS A 66 0.63 11.20 -5.25
C LYS A 66 -0.08 9.92 -5.70
N SER A 67 0.21 9.48 -6.91
CA SER A 67 -0.34 8.23 -7.46
C SER A 67 -0.01 7.04 -6.57
N VAL A 68 -1.05 6.35 -6.10
CA VAL A 68 -0.95 5.10 -5.35
C VAL A 68 -1.46 3.97 -6.22
N ASP A 69 -0.68 2.91 -6.39
CA ASP A 69 -1.17 1.62 -6.88
C ASP A 69 -1.53 0.75 -5.66
N LEU A 70 -2.76 0.23 -5.64
CA LEU A 70 -3.29 -0.50 -4.49
C LEU A 70 -3.80 -1.86 -4.95
N ILE A 71 -3.23 -2.92 -4.39
CA ILE A 71 -3.62 -4.30 -4.66
C ILE A 71 -4.11 -4.95 -3.37
N HIS A 72 -5.26 -5.63 -3.43
CA HIS A 72 -5.69 -6.47 -2.31
C HIS A 72 -4.87 -7.77 -2.30
N LEU A 73 -4.35 -8.19 -1.15
CA LEU A 73 -3.47 -9.37 -1.04
C LEU A 73 -4.11 -10.64 -1.63
N SER A 74 -5.42 -10.79 -1.50
CA SER A 74 -6.18 -11.91 -2.07
C SER A 74 -6.15 -11.98 -3.61
N GLN A 75 -5.78 -10.91 -4.31
CA GLN A 75 -5.65 -10.88 -5.77
C GLN A 75 -4.26 -11.35 -6.23
N ILE A 76 -3.32 -11.51 -5.31
CA ILE A 76 -1.95 -11.91 -5.61
C ILE A 76 -1.87 -13.43 -5.62
N VAL A 77 -1.52 -14.00 -6.77
CA VAL A 77 -1.30 -15.44 -6.91
C VAL A 77 -0.11 -15.85 -6.06
N HIS A 78 -0.32 -16.81 -5.16
CA HIS A 78 0.73 -17.34 -4.29
C HIS A 78 1.94 -17.85 -5.11
N ASN A 79 3.16 -17.60 -4.63
CA ASN A 79 4.43 -17.92 -5.28
C ASN A 79 4.71 -17.27 -6.65
N SER A 80 3.84 -16.38 -7.13
CA SER A 80 4.14 -15.52 -8.28
C SER A 80 5.35 -14.60 -8.00
N GLU A 81 5.90 -14.03 -9.06
CA GLU A 81 7.01 -13.07 -8.93
C GLU A 81 6.60 -11.83 -8.11
N ILE A 82 5.39 -11.32 -8.35
CA ILE A 82 4.85 -10.21 -7.56
C ILE A 82 4.66 -10.60 -6.09
N TYR A 83 4.17 -11.81 -5.78
CA TYR A 83 4.09 -12.30 -4.40
C TYR A 83 5.46 -12.26 -3.73
N LYS A 84 6.50 -12.80 -4.37
CA LYS A 84 7.87 -12.79 -3.83
C LYS A 84 8.40 -11.37 -3.61
N ASN A 85 8.04 -10.42 -4.48
CA ASN A 85 8.43 -9.01 -4.33
C ASN A 85 7.69 -8.34 -3.17
N VAL A 86 6.39 -8.58 -3.03
CA VAL A 86 5.56 -8.06 -1.94
C VAL A 86 6.03 -8.59 -0.59
N MET A 87 6.33 -9.89 -0.49
CA MET A 87 6.83 -10.50 0.74
C MET A 87 8.22 -9.99 1.16
N LYS A 88 8.98 -9.36 0.25
CA LYS A 88 10.24 -8.66 0.55
C LYS A 88 10.04 -7.16 0.82
N GLY A 89 8.80 -6.68 0.73
CA GLY A 89 8.44 -5.29 0.98
C GLY A 89 8.52 -4.92 2.47
N ILE A 90 8.20 -3.66 2.74
CA ILE A 90 8.20 -3.10 4.09
C ILE A 90 6.77 -3.12 4.63
N THR A 91 6.55 -3.82 5.74
CA THR A 91 5.25 -3.79 6.43
C THR A 91 5.11 -2.44 7.15
N LEU A 92 4.16 -1.62 6.69
CA LEU A 92 3.88 -0.31 7.29
C LEU A 92 2.92 -0.45 8.49
N TYR A 93 2.01 -1.41 8.41
CA TYR A 93 1.01 -1.70 9.43
C TYR A 93 0.64 -3.18 9.43
N GLU A 94 0.42 -3.75 10.62
CA GLU A 94 -0.11 -5.09 10.84
C GLU A 94 -0.86 -5.10 12.20
N ARG A 95 -2.04 -5.73 12.24
CA ARG A 95 -2.89 -5.87 13.43
C ARG A 95 -2.85 -7.27 14.00
#